data_AF-A0A9D6A026-F1
#
_entry.id   AF-A0A9D6A026-F1
#
_cell.length_a   1.000
_cell.length_b   1.000
_cell.length_c   1.000
_cell.angle_alpha   90.00
_cell.angle_beta   90.00
_cell.angle_gamma   90.00
#
_symmetry.space_group_name_H-M   'P 1'
#
loop_
_entity.id
_entity.type
_entity.pdbx_description
1 polymer ?
#
loop_
_entity_poly.entity_id
_entity_poly.type
_entity_poly.pdbx_seq_one_letter_code
_entity_poly.pdbx_strand_id
1 'polypeptide(L)'
;MKGKILVVDDDNIIIRSCKGVLEPMGYDVSGTINPREALDLIRDNNYDLLITDMIMPGIDGFELIKRTKELKPDTTVIAMTGYSIKETIKDTLEYGIMDYLQKPFSPNILADTVDRVTNLARKLKSQLAITEEDDADGTHKIEAVNALIKQYKTVPGSLITVLSKTQEIIGYLPPAIQRLIAKGLRIPVSEVHSVVSFYPCYTMKVRGRHNIRVCIGAACYAKKADSIVQKLCNQLHFDEDNVTDDKKFSYELVRCLGACASAPVIEVDHDTHGTVDPDKITDILKDYN
;
A
#
# COMPACT_ATOMS: atom_id res chain seq x y z
N MET A 1 9.60 -21.34 -7.20
CA MET A 1 8.33 -21.26 -7.95
C MET A 1 7.78 -19.84 -7.78
N LYS A 2 7.46 -19.12 -8.85
CA LYS A 2 7.12 -17.67 -8.81
C LYS A 2 5.69 -17.39 -8.32
N GLY A 3 4.80 -18.37 -8.38
CA GLY A 3 3.40 -18.26 -7.94
C GLY A 3 2.51 -19.26 -8.68
N LYS A 4 1.22 -19.33 -8.28
CA LYS A 4 0.18 -20.17 -8.90
C LYS A 4 -0.74 -19.33 -9.78
N ILE A 5 -0.94 -19.77 -11.03
CA ILE A 5 -1.80 -19.10 -12.01
C ILE A 5 -2.95 -20.03 -12.39
N LEU A 6 -4.17 -19.51 -12.41
CA LEU A 6 -5.32 -20.17 -13.02
C LEU A 6 -5.67 -19.49 -14.34
N VAL A 7 -5.74 -20.24 -15.42
CA VAL A 7 -6.16 -19.77 -16.74
C VAL A 7 -7.55 -20.32 -17.06
N VAL A 8 -8.49 -19.44 -17.41
CA VAL A 8 -9.86 -19.81 -17.76
C VAL A 8 -10.20 -19.24 -19.14
N ASP A 9 -10.40 -20.11 -20.11
CA ASP A 9 -10.77 -19.74 -21.48
C ASP A 9 -11.53 -20.92 -22.09
N ASP A 10 -12.59 -20.68 -22.86
CA ASP A 10 -13.38 -21.75 -23.46
C ASP A 10 -12.62 -22.46 -24.61
N ASP A 11 -11.48 -21.90 -25.05
CA ASP A 11 -10.54 -22.51 -25.98
C ASP A 11 -9.31 -23.14 -25.27
N ASN A 12 -9.21 -24.47 -25.35
CA ASN A 12 -8.10 -25.25 -24.81
C ASN A 12 -6.75 -24.90 -25.49
N ILE A 13 -6.76 -24.37 -26.71
CA ILE A 13 -5.55 -23.88 -27.40
C ILE A 13 -4.98 -22.69 -26.64
N ILE A 14 -5.83 -21.77 -26.17
CA ILE A 14 -5.42 -20.59 -25.40
C ILE A 14 -4.83 -21.02 -24.06
N ILE A 15 -5.50 -21.94 -23.35
CA ILE A 15 -4.98 -22.51 -22.08
C ILE A 15 -3.60 -23.12 -22.28
N ARG A 16 -3.43 -23.96 -23.33
CA ARG A 16 -2.14 -24.60 -23.64
C ARG A 16 -1.07 -23.59 -24.02
N SER A 17 -1.43 -22.55 -24.78
CA SER A 17 -0.52 -21.45 -25.12
C SER A 17 -0.03 -20.74 -23.87
N CYS A 18 -0.96 -20.40 -22.95
CA CYS A 18 -0.60 -19.77 -21.68
C CYS A 18 0.31 -20.66 -20.84
N LYS A 19 0.02 -21.96 -20.70
CA LYS A 19 0.88 -22.91 -20.00
C LYS A 19 2.27 -23.00 -20.60
N GLY A 20 2.36 -23.14 -21.93
CA GLY A 20 3.63 -23.25 -22.65
C GLY A 20 4.54 -22.03 -22.50
N VAL A 21 3.99 -20.85 -22.20
CA VAL A 21 4.77 -19.63 -21.93
C VAL A 21 5.08 -19.46 -20.45
N LEU A 22 4.09 -19.69 -19.58
CA LEU A 22 4.17 -19.32 -18.17
C LEU A 22 4.84 -20.39 -17.29
N GLU A 23 4.72 -21.67 -17.61
CA GLU A 23 5.41 -22.74 -16.87
C GLU A 23 6.96 -22.60 -16.98
N PRO A 24 7.56 -22.36 -18.16
CA PRO A 24 8.99 -22.08 -18.28
C PRO A 24 9.45 -20.82 -17.53
N MET A 25 8.55 -19.84 -17.33
CA MET A 25 8.83 -18.65 -16.53
C MET A 25 8.86 -18.94 -15.02
N GLY A 26 8.53 -20.17 -14.60
CA GLY A 26 8.60 -20.66 -13.22
C GLY A 26 7.28 -20.57 -12.44
N TYR A 27 6.15 -20.38 -13.13
CA TYR A 27 4.81 -20.41 -12.53
C TYR A 27 4.22 -21.82 -12.53
N ASP A 28 3.38 -22.13 -11.55
CA ASP A 28 2.54 -23.32 -11.52
C ASP A 28 1.18 -22.98 -12.13
N VAL A 29 0.87 -23.56 -13.29
CA VAL A 29 -0.25 -23.13 -14.13
C VAL A 29 -1.34 -24.21 -14.21
N SER A 30 -2.47 -23.92 -13.58
CA SER A 30 -3.72 -24.66 -13.77
C SER A 30 -4.56 -24.03 -14.86
N GLY A 31 -5.40 -24.82 -15.53
CA GLY A 31 -6.36 -24.24 -16.46
C GLY A 31 -7.60 -25.10 -16.66
N THR A 32 -8.72 -24.45 -16.91
CA THR A 32 -10.02 -25.09 -17.18
C THR A 32 -10.77 -24.32 -18.26
N ILE A 33 -11.58 -25.04 -19.03
CA ILE A 33 -12.49 -24.47 -20.02
C ILE A 33 -13.85 -24.09 -19.42
N ASN A 34 -14.11 -24.45 -18.16
CA ASN A 34 -15.40 -24.29 -17.52
C ASN A 34 -15.32 -23.27 -16.38
N PRO A 35 -16.03 -22.13 -16.46
CA PRO A 35 -15.97 -21.09 -15.43
C PRO A 35 -16.55 -21.54 -14.08
N ARG A 36 -17.41 -22.57 -14.04
CA ARG A 36 -17.90 -23.13 -12.76
C ARG A 36 -16.84 -23.96 -12.06
N GLU A 37 -16.12 -24.78 -12.83
CA GLU A 37 -14.97 -25.54 -12.31
C GLU A 37 -13.88 -24.59 -11.82
N ALA A 38 -13.67 -23.46 -12.50
CA ALA A 38 -12.75 -22.43 -12.03
C ALA A 38 -13.08 -21.92 -10.62
N LEU A 39 -14.37 -21.71 -10.31
CA LEU A 39 -14.79 -21.29 -8.96
C LEU A 39 -14.54 -22.37 -7.90
N ASP A 40 -14.73 -23.65 -8.24
CA ASP A 40 -14.42 -24.74 -7.33
C ASP A 40 -12.90 -24.86 -7.11
N LEU A 41 -12.10 -24.71 -8.17
CA LEU A 41 -10.64 -24.66 -8.07
C LEU A 41 -10.15 -23.49 -7.21
N ILE A 42 -10.73 -22.30 -7.35
CA ILE A 42 -10.41 -21.11 -6.55
C ILE A 42 -10.84 -21.27 -5.08
N ARG A 43 -11.91 -22.03 -4.82
CA ARG A 43 -12.34 -22.34 -3.45
C ARG A 43 -11.35 -23.28 -2.78
N ASP A 44 -10.92 -24.31 -3.48
CA ASP A 44 -10.12 -25.40 -2.93
C ASP A 44 -8.60 -25.10 -2.95
N ASN A 45 -8.15 -24.16 -3.79
CA ASN A 45 -6.74 -23.81 -3.96
C ASN A 45 -6.52 -22.30 -3.86
N ASN A 46 -5.30 -21.90 -3.52
CA ASN A 46 -4.89 -20.49 -3.56
C ASN A 46 -4.16 -20.21 -4.89
N TYR A 47 -4.74 -19.32 -5.70
CA TYR A 47 -4.13 -18.79 -6.91
C TYR A 47 -3.74 -17.33 -6.71
N ASP A 48 -2.50 -17.00 -7.07
CA ASP A 48 -1.96 -15.63 -6.99
C ASP A 48 -2.53 -14.75 -8.12
N LEU A 49 -2.79 -15.36 -9.27
CA LEU A 49 -3.25 -14.71 -10.48
C LEU A 49 -4.30 -15.57 -11.20
N LEU A 50 -5.42 -14.94 -11.55
CA LEU A 50 -6.44 -15.44 -12.46
C LEU A 50 -6.26 -14.73 -13.81
N ILE A 51 -6.17 -15.50 -14.89
CA ILE A 51 -6.25 -15.00 -16.27
C ILE A 51 -7.53 -15.57 -16.86
N THR A 52 -8.51 -14.74 -17.21
CA THR A 52 -9.82 -15.23 -17.67
C THR A 52 -10.27 -14.54 -18.95
N ASP A 53 -10.91 -15.28 -19.86
CA ASP A 53 -11.67 -14.68 -20.94
C ASP A 53 -12.89 -13.92 -20.43
N MET A 54 -13.27 -12.86 -21.16
CA MET A 54 -14.45 -12.06 -20.82
C MET A 54 -15.73 -12.67 -21.36
N ILE A 55 -15.66 -13.40 -22.48
CA ILE A 55 -16.83 -13.98 -23.14
C ILE A 55 -16.71 -15.49 -23.11
N MET A 56 -17.45 -16.14 -22.21
CA MET A 56 -17.49 -17.60 -22.10
C MET A 56 -18.93 -18.10 -22.01
N PRO A 57 -19.22 -19.33 -22.47
CA PRO A 57 -20.52 -19.95 -22.26
C PRO A 57 -20.85 -20.13 -20.77
N GLY A 58 -22.10 -19.80 -20.40
CA GLY A 58 -22.62 -20.00 -19.06
C GLY A 58 -22.40 -18.81 -18.13
N ILE A 59 -21.21 -18.66 -17.57
CA ILE A 59 -20.83 -17.53 -16.72
C ILE A 59 -19.79 -16.71 -17.47
N ASP A 60 -20.02 -15.42 -17.63
CA ASP A 60 -19.07 -14.51 -18.29
C ASP A 60 -17.88 -14.18 -17.38
N GLY A 61 -16.83 -13.57 -17.96
CA GLY A 61 -15.63 -13.23 -17.20
C GLY A 61 -15.90 -12.25 -16.05
N PHE A 62 -16.84 -11.33 -16.19
CA PHE A 62 -17.18 -10.36 -15.14
C PHE A 62 -17.76 -11.05 -13.90
N GLU A 63 -18.73 -11.94 -14.09
CA GLU A 63 -19.34 -12.68 -12.99
C GLU A 63 -18.35 -13.65 -12.35
N LEU A 64 -17.44 -14.26 -13.13
CA LEU A 64 -16.35 -15.08 -12.60
C LEU A 64 -15.40 -14.25 -11.73
N ILE A 65 -14.99 -13.06 -12.20
CA ILE A 65 -14.10 -12.15 -11.47
C ILE A 65 -14.76 -11.70 -10.16
N LYS A 66 -16.02 -11.28 -10.23
CA LYS A 66 -16.77 -10.84 -9.05
C LYS A 66 -16.82 -11.93 -7.97
N ARG A 67 -17.20 -13.15 -8.34
CA ARG A 67 -17.24 -14.29 -7.40
C ARG A 67 -15.85 -14.69 -6.91
N THR A 68 -14.83 -14.58 -7.76
CA THR A 68 -13.43 -14.79 -7.36
C THR A 68 -13.04 -13.80 -6.27
N LYS A 69 -13.35 -12.51 -6.44
CA LYS A 69 -13.06 -11.47 -5.45
C LYS A 69 -13.86 -11.63 -4.16
N GLU A 70 -15.08 -12.16 -4.22
CA GLU A 70 -15.87 -12.50 -3.03
C GLU A 70 -15.27 -13.66 -2.23
N LEU A 71 -14.73 -14.68 -2.93
CA LEU A 71 -14.10 -15.86 -2.30
C LEU A 71 -12.66 -15.59 -1.83
N LYS A 72 -11.89 -14.88 -2.66
CA LYS A 72 -10.45 -14.63 -2.51
C LYS A 72 -10.14 -13.19 -2.98
N PRO A 73 -10.32 -12.18 -2.11
CA PRO A 73 -10.13 -10.77 -2.47
C PRO A 73 -8.72 -10.44 -3.02
N ASP A 74 -7.71 -11.17 -2.55
CA ASP A 74 -6.29 -10.93 -2.86
C ASP A 74 -5.80 -11.58 -4.16
N THR A 75 -6.64 -12.37 -4.83
CA THR A 75 -6.31 -12.97 -6.12
C THR A 75 -6.22 -11.86 -7.17
N THR A 76 -5.05 -11.74 -7.81
CA THR A 76 -4.84 -10.77 -8.89
C THR A 76 -5.56 -11.24 -10.15
N VAL A 77 -6.04 -10.31 -10.99
CA VAL A 77 -6.85 -10.66 -12.18
C VAL A 77 -6.30 -9.97 -13.43
N ILE A 78 -6.11 -10.74 -14.50
CA ILE A 78 -5.94 -10.27 -15.88
C ILE A 78 -7.13 -10.77 -16.69
N ALA A 79 -7.76 -9.88 -17.46
CA ALA A 79 -8.87 -10.22 -18.34
C ALA A 79 -8.41 -10.37 -19.80
N MET A 80 -8.85 -11.40 -20.51
CA MET A 80 -8.60 -11.59 -21.95
C MET A 80 -9.78 -11.04 -22.77
N THR A 81 -9.50 -10.24 -23.80
CA THR A 81 -10.56 -9.53 -24.56
C THR A 81 -10.43 -9.76 -26.08
N GLY A 82 -11.53 -10.10 -26.76
CA GLY A 82 -11.51 -10.51 -28.18
C GLY A 82 -11.63 -9.38 -29.21
N TYR A 83 -12.41 -8.33 -28.93
CA TYR A 83 -12.46 -7.01 -29.59
C TYR A 83 -13.70 -6.26 -29.04
N SER A 84 -13.58 -4.95 -28.82
CA SER A 84 -14.69 -4.04 -28.46
C SER A 84 -15.39 -4.27 -27.10
N ILE A 85 -14.62 -4.35 -26.01
CA ILE A 85 -15.12 -3.83 -24.74
C ILE A 85 -14.56 -2.41 -24.66
N LYS A 86 -15.41 -1.42 -24.38
CA LYS A 86 -14.92 -0.11 -23.93
C LYS A 86 -14.29 -0.35 -22.57
N GLU A 87 -13.05 -0.84 -22.54
CA GLU A 87 -12.22 -1.07 -21.37
C GLU A 87 -12.09 0.28 -20.66
N THR A 88 -13.03 0.54 -19.76
CA THR A 88 -13.14 1.84 -19.11
C THR A 88 -12.38 1.71 -17.79
N ILE A 89 -11.69 2.77 -17.37
CA ILE A 89 -11.03 2.87 -16.04
C ILE A 89 -11.95 2.40 -14.90
N LYS A 90 -13.27 2.55 -15.10
CA LYS A 90 -14.31 2.06 -14.19
C LYS A 90 -14.26 0.55 -13.95
N ASP A 91 -14.07 -0.26 -14.98
CA ASP A 91 -14.09 -1.72 -14.87
C ASP A 91 -12.86 -2.24 -14.10
N THR A 92 -11.69 -1.62 -14.33
CA THR A 92 -10.45 -1.85 -13.57
C THR A 92 -10.67 -1.61 -12.07
N LEU A 93 -11.34 -0.51 -11.72
CA LEU A 93 -11.58 -0.13 -10.33
C LEU A 93 -12.71 -0.93 -9.67
N GLU A 94 -13.79 -1.21 -10.40
CA GLU A 94 -15.00 -1.87 -9.87
C GLU A 94 -14.80 -3.37 -9.67
N TYR A 95 -14.14 -4.04 -10.62
CA TYR A 95 -13.95 -5.49 -10.59
C TYR A 95 -12.56 -5.92 -10.12
N GLY A 96 -11.66 -4.96 -9.85
CA GLY A 96 -10.30 -5.22 -9.38
C GLY A 96 -9.44 -5.96 -10.41
N ILE A 97 -9.71 -5.72 -11.69
CA ILE A 97 -8.89 -6.17 -12.83
C ILE A 97 -7.62 -5.34 -12.83
N MET A 98 -6.46 -5.98 -12.90
CA MET A 98 -5.18 -5.27 -12.93
C MET A 98 -4.74 -4.91 -14.34
N ASP A 99 -5.07 -5.73 -15.33
CA ASP A 99 -4.70 -5.48 -16.72
C ASP A 99 -5.56 -6.29 -17.69
N TYR A 100 -5.48 -5.95 -18.97
CA TYR A 100 -6.17 -6.62 -20.06
C TYR A 100 -5.16 -7.25 -21.04
N LEU A 101 -5.48 -8.43 -21.56
CA LEU A 101 -4.72 -9.14 -22.57
C LEU A 101 -5.58 -9.31 -23.83
N GLN A 102 -5.24 -8.57 -24.88
CA GLN A 102 -6.00 -8.59 -26.12
C GLN A 102 -5.75 -9.89 -26.92
N LYS A 103 -6.82 -10.57 -27.32
CA LYS A 103 -6.79 -11.73 -28.23
C LYS A 103 -6.88 -11.26 -29.69
N PRO A 104 -6.09 -11.83 -30.61
CA PRO A 104 -4.99 -12.77 -30.38
C PRO A 104 -3.75 -12.06 -29.82
N PHE A 105 -3.04 -12.73 -28.90
CA PHE A 105 -1.78 -12.23 -28.31
C PHE A 105 -0.60 -13.09 -28.74
N SER A 106 0.60 -12.49 -28.73
CA SER A 106 1.86 -13.22 -28.91
C SER A 106 2.38 -13.71 -27.55
N PRO A 107 3.24 -14.76 -27.53
CA PRO A 107 3.89 -15.23 -26.31
C PRO A 107 4.60 -14.13 -25.50
N ASN A 108 5.24 -13.17 -26.19
CA ASN A 108 5.95 -12.06 -25.55
C ASN A 108 4.98 -11.12 -24.83
N ILE A 109 3.86 -10.78 -25.46
CA ILE A 109 2.85 -9.89 -24.86
C ILE A 109 2.26 -10.52 -23.59
N LEU A 110 1.99 -11.83 -23.62
CA LEU A 110 1.54 -12.57 -22.44
C LEU A 110 2.59 -12.51 -21.31
N ALA A 111 3.84 -12.84 -21.63
CA ALA A 111 4.94 -12.82 -20.65
C ALA A 111 5.12 -11.43 -20.02
N ASP A 112 5.19 -10.39 -20.84
CA ASP A 112 5.37 -9.00 -20.40
C ASP A 112 4.21 -8.52 -19.52
N THR A 113 2.98 -8.91 -19.86
CA THR A 113 1.78 -8.54 -19.10
C THR A 113 1.77 -9.24 -17.74
N VAL A 114 2.07 -10.53 -17.69
CA VAL A 114 2.15 -11.28 -16.43
C VAL A 114 3.29 -10.77 -15.55
N ASP A 115 4.48 -10.51 -16.10
CA ASP A 115 5.59 -9.97 -15.31
C ASP A 115 5.28 -8.56 -14.79
N ARG A 116 4.69 -7.68 -15.61
CA ARG A 116 4.24 -6.35 -15.18
C ARG A 116 3.25 -6.44 -14.02
N VAL A 117 2.19 -7.25 -14.19
CA VAL A 117 1.10 -7.40 -13.21
C VAL A 117 1.60 -8.03 -11.92
N THR A 118 2.39 -9.10 -12.00
CA THR A 118 2.90 -9.79 -10.80
C THR A 118 3.92 -8.93 -10.04
N ASN A 119 4.76 -8.15 -10.73
CA ASN A 119 5.67 -7.19 -10.09
C ASN A 119 4.88 -6.07 -9.40
N LEU A 120 3.86 -5.52 -10.06
CA LEU A 120 3.00 -4.49 -9.48
C LEU A 120 2.22 -5.06 -8.27
N ALA A 121 1.65 -6.25 -8.39
CA ALA A 121 0.96 -6.94 -7.30
C ALA A 121 1.90 -7.23 -6.13
N ARG A 122 3.14 -7.67 -6.38
CA ARG A 122 4.15 -7.85 -5.34
C ARG A 122 4.55 -6.53 -4.69
N LYS A 123 4.69 -5.44 -5.44
CA LYS A 123 5.00 -4.11 -4.89
C LYS A 123 3.84 -3.56 -4.07
N LEU A 124 2.60 -3.73 -4.52
CA LEU A 124 1.40 -3.36 -3.77
C LEU A 124 1.26 -4.21 -2.51
N LYS A 125 1.49 -5.52 -2.62
CA LYS A 125 1.51 -6.45 -1.47
C LYS A 125 2.66 -6.13 -0.53
N SER A 126 3.85 -5.78 -0.98
CA SER A 126 4.97 -5.41 -0.09
C SER A 126 4.72 -4.07 0.59
N GLN A 127 4.10 -3.10 -0.09
CA GLN A 127 3.62 -1.85 0.52
C GLN A 127 2.48 -2.10 1.53
N LEU A 128 1.69 -3.15 1.33
CA LEU A 128 0.66 -3.62 2.28
C LEU A 128 1.23 -4.59 3.34
N ALA A 129 2.38 -5.23 3.11
CA ALA A 129 2.99 -6.21 4.00
C ALA A 129 3.91 -5.56 5.04
N ILE A 130 4.20 -4.25 4.93
CA ILE A 130 4.73 -3.51 6.08
C ILE A 130 3.69 -3.44 7.23
N THR A 131 2.48 -3.96 7.05
CA THR A 131 1.52 -4.17 8.15
C THR A 131 1.47 -5.59 8.73
N GLU A 132 2.21 -6.57 8.19
CA GLU A 132 2.11 -7.99 8.61
C GLU A 132 3.48 -8.69 8.61
N GLU A 133 4.29 -8.48 9.67
CA GLU A 133 5.41 -9.29 10.20
C GLU A 133 6.21 -8.32 11.13
N ASP A 134 6.34 -8.44 12.46
CA ASP A 134 6.18 -9.52 13.45
C ASP A 134 5.63 -8.90 14.78
N ASP A 135 5.23 -9.78 15.71
CA ASP A 135 4.83 -9.55 17.11
C ASP A 135 3.32 -9.51 17.42
N ALA A 136 2.96 -10.20 18.51
CA ALA A 136 1.65 -10.17 19.19
C ALA A 136 1.13 -8.75 19.53
N ASP A 137 1.99 -7.73 19.35
CA ASP A 137 1.73 -6.30 19.45
C ASP A 137 0.83 -5.77 18.32
N GLY A 138 0.99 -6.24 17.08
CA GLY A 138 0.21 -5.77 15.92
C GLY A 138 -1.28 -6.11 16.01
N THR A 139 -1.60 -7.30 16.54
CA THR A 139 -3.00 -7.71 16.77
C THR A 139 -3.67 -6.85 17.84
N HIS A 140 -2.95 -6.54 18.94
CA HIS A 140 -3.44 -5.64 19.99
C HIS A 140 -3.68 -4.22 19.47
N LYS A 141 -2.81 -3.70 18.60
CA LYS A 141 -2.97 -2.37 17.99
C LYS A 141 -4.22 -2.29 17.10
N ILE A 142 -4.48 -3.31 16.28
CA ILE A 142 -5.68 -3.36 15.44
C ILE A 142 -6.95 -3.46 16.29
N GLU A 143 -6.94 -4.25 17.36
CA GLU A 143 -8.05 -4.30 18.31
C GLU A 143 -8.30 -2.96 19.01
N ALA A 144 -7.25 -2.26 19.43
CA ALA A 144 -7.34 -0.92 20.00
C ALA A 144 -7.96 0.08 19.02
N VAL A 145 -7.58 0.02 17.75
CA VAL A 145 -8.18 0.86 16.69
C VAL A 145 -9.66 0.51 16.47
N ASN A 146 -10.02 -0.77 16.47
CA ASN A 146 -11.43 -1.18 16.37
C ASN A 146 -12.28 -0.69 17.56
N ALA A 147 -11.73 -0.77 18.78
CA ALA A 147 -12.39 -0.24 19.98
C ALA A 147 -12.59 1.28 19.89
N LEU A 148 -11.58 2.00 19.40
CA LEU A 148 -11.62 3.44 19.18
C LEU A 148 -12.67 3.83 18.14
N ILE A 149 -12.72 3.13 17.00
CA ILE A 149 -13.75 3.37 15.98
C ILE A 149 -15.15 3.14 16.57
N LYS A 150 -15.33 2.12 17.41
CA LYS A 150 -16.62 1.84 18.08
C LYS A 150 -17.03 2.96 19.04
N GLN A 151 -16.08 3.56 19.76
CA GLN A 151 -16.33 4.66 20.69
C GLN A 151 -16.81 5.93 19.96
N TYR A 152 -16.19 6.26 18.82
CA TYR A 152 -16.44 7.52 18.11
C TYR A 152 -17.45 7.43 16.96
N LYS A 153 -18.06 6.26 16.77
CA LYS A 153 -18.99 5.98 15.67
C LYS A 153 -20.23 6.88 15.65
N THR A 154 -20.70 7.33 16.81
CA THR A 154 -21.92 8.15 16.95
C THR A 154 -21.64 9.64 17.03
N VAL A 155 -20.36 10.05 17.06
CA VAL A 155 -19.97 11.45 17.18
C VAL A 155 -19.80 12.05 15.77
N PRO A 156 -20.60 13.06 15.39
CA PRO A 156 -20.44 13.73 14.10
C PRO A 156 -19.07 14.38 13.97
N GLY A 157 -18.42 14.23 12.82
CA GLY A 157 -17.10 14.83 12.56
C GLY A 157 -15.91 14.16 13.26
N SER A 158 -16.08 12.93 13.76
CA SER A 158 -15.04 12.22 14.51
C SER A 158 -13.85 11.71 13.67
N LEU A 159 -13.89 11.86 12.33
CA LEU A 159 -12.87 11.33 11.43
C LEU A 159 -11.45 11.81 11.75
N ILE A 160 -11.24 13.12 11.95
CA ILE A 160 -9.92 13.70 12.26
C ILE A 160 -9.38 13.15 13.59
N THR A 161 -10.25 13.05 14.60
CA THR A 161 -9.88 12.50 15.91
C THR A 161 -9.51 11.02 15.81
N VAL A 162 -10.29 10.25 15.04
CA VAL A 162 -10.02 8.82 14.82
C VAL A 162 -8.71 8.62 14.07
N LEU A 163 -8.46 9.41 13.02
CA LEU A 163 -7.20 9.37 12.26
C LEU A 163 -5.99 9.74 13.13
N SER A 164 -6.08 10.82 13.91
CA SER A 164 -5.00 11.25 14.83
C SER A 164 -4.66 10.16 15.83
N LYS A 165 -5.68 9.64 16.54
CA LYS A 165 -5.46 8.59 17.55
C LYS A 165 -5.01 7.27 16.95
N THR A 166 -5.50 6.93 15.76
CA THR A 166 -5.03 5.73 15.06
C THR A 166 -3.56 5.87 14.67
N GLN A 167 -3.13 7.06 14.22
CA GLN A 167 -1.73 7.33 13.93
C GLN A 167 -0.86 7.36 15.19
N GLU A 168 -1.38 7.78 16.35
CA GLU A 168 -0.66 7.66 17.63
C GLU A 168 -0.42 6.18 18.02
N ILE A 169 -1.38 5.30 17.72
CA ILE A 169 -1.28 3.87 18.04
C ILE A 169 -0.38 3.11 17.05
N ILE A 170 -0.53 3.39 15.75
CA ILE A 170 0.11 2.63 14.67
C ILE A 170 1.39 3.32 14.16
N GLY A 171 1.51 4.64 14.31
CA GLY A 171 2.60 5.47 13.80
C GLY A 171 2.35 6.04 12.40
N TYR A 172 1.51 5.38 11.59
CA TYR A 172 1.18 5.76 10.21
C TYR A 172 -0.21 5.26 9.80
N LEU A 173 -0.71 5.75 8.66
CA LEU A 173 -2.06 5.52 8.16
C LEU A 173 -2.04 4.91 6.74
N PRO A 174 -1.69 3.62 6.59
CA PRO A 174 -1.65 2.98 5.29
C PRO A 174 -3.07 2.78 4.71
N PRO A 175 -3.22 2.51 3.39
CA PRO A 175 -4.53 2.32 2.76
C PRO A 175 -5.42 1.25 3.43
N ALA A 176 -4.82 0.20 4.00
CA ALA A 176 -5.55 -0.83 4.74
C ALA A 176 -6.25 -0.28 6.00
N ILE A 177 -5.55 0.53 6.79
CA ILE A 177 -6.10 1.17 7.99
C ILE A 177 -7.14 2.24 7.61
N GLN A 178 -6.90 2.99 6.53
CA GLN A 178 -7.91 3.92 6.01
C GLN A 178 -9.21 3.21 5.62
N ARG A 179 -9.13 2.03 4.97
CA ARG A 179 -10.31 1.20 4.67
C ARG A 179 -11.00 0.68 5.93
N LEU A 180 -10.24 0.28 6.95
CA LEU A 180 -10.78 -0.16 8.24
C LEU A 180 -11.60 0.96 8.91
N ILE A 181 -11.04 2.16 8.99
CA ILE A 181 -11.70 3.35 9.55
C ILE A 181 -12.95 3.70 8.73
N ALA A 182 -12.84 3.74 7.40
CA ALA A 182 -13.96 4.00 6.49
C ALA A 182 -15.13 3.04 6.73
N LYS A 183 -14.83 1.73 6.82
CA LYS A 183 -15.85 0.69 7.07
C LYS A 183 -16.50 0.84 8.44
N GLY A 184 -15.70 1.12 9.48
CA GLY A 184 -16.21 1.22 10.85
C GLY A 184 -17.04 2.50 11.12
N LEU A 185 -16.65 3.62 10.51
CA LEU A 185 -17.37 4.90 10.58
C LEU A 185 -18.49 5.04 9.54
N ARG A 186 -18.58 4.13 8.56
CA ARG A 186 -19.52 4.17 7.42
C ARG A 186 -19.35 5.43 6.55
N ILE A 187 -18.10 5.80 6.30
CA ILE A 187 -17.71 6.93 5.44
C ILE A 187 -17.04 6.36 4.18
N PRO A 188 -17.23 6.95 2.99
CA PRO A 188 -16.54 6.52 1.78
C PRO A 188 -15.00 6.54 1.95
N VAL A 189 -14.32 5.52 1.41
CA VAL A 189 -12.84 5.43 1.48
C VAL A 189 -12.17 6.64 0.84
N SER A 190 -12.76 7.20 -0.22
CA SER A 190 -12.27 8.40 -0.89
C SER A 190 -12.24 9.64 0.01
N GLU A 191 -13.21 9.78 0.91
CA GLU A 191 -13.29 10.91 1.84
C GLU A 191 -12.21 10.78 2.93
N VAL A 192 -12.03 9.57 3.48
CA VAL A 192 -10.93 9.29 4.42
C VAL A 192 -9.57 9.57 3.78
N HIS A 193 -9.37 9.07 2.55
CA HIS A 193 -8.13 9.28 1.81
C HIS A 193 -7.89 10.75 1.46
N SER A 194 -8.95 11.50 1.16
CA SER A 194 -8.86 12.95 0.92
C SER A 194 -8.39 13.70 2.16
N VAL A 195 -8.85 13.33 3.36
CA VAL A 195 -8.40 13.97 4.61
C VAL A 195 -6.93 13.63 4.88
N VAL A 196 -6.55 12.35 4.75
CA VAL A 196 -5.17 11.91 4.99
C VAL A 196 -4.19 12.54 4.00
N SER A 197 -4.57 12.69 2.73
CA SER A 197 -3.71 13.32 1.72
C SER A 197 -3.67 14.85 1.82
N PHE A 198 -4.71 15.47 2.37
CA PHE A 198 -4.80 16.93 2.51
C PHE A 198 -4.01 17.47 3.71
N TYR A 199 -4.03 16.79 4.85
CA TYR A 199 -3.36 17.27 6.08
C TYR A 199 -1.93 16.73 6.18
N PRO A 200 -0.89 17.60 6.14
CA PRO A 200 0.51 17.16 6.15
C PRO A 200 0.97 16.45 7.44
N CYS A 201 0.21 16.56 8.53
CA CYS A 201 0.51 15.88 9.78
C CYS A 201 0.26 14.36 9.71
N TYR A 202 -0.54 13.90 8.75
CA TYR A 202 -0.78 12.48 8.53
C TYR A 202 0.27 11.90 7.58
N THR A 203 0.78 10.72 7.92
CA THR A 203 1.71 9.97 7.08
C THR A 203 1.10 8.66 6.63
N MET A 204 1.27 8.32 5.36
CA MET A 204 0.92 7.01 4.81
C MET A 204 2.12 6.05 4.81
N LYS A 205 3.31 6.58 5.05
CA LYS A 205 4.56 5.83 5.08
C LYS A 205 4.96 5.56 6.52
N VAL A 206 5.69 4.47 6.68
CA VAL A 206 6.27 4.06 7.96
C VAL A 206 7.17 5.19 8.46
N ARG A 207 7.02 5.52 9.74
CA ARG A 207 7.95 6.41 10.44
C ARG A 207 8.90 5.57 11.28
N GLY A 208 10.08 6.11 11.53
CA GLY A 208 10.94 5.56 12.57
C GLY A 208 10.24 5.68 13.93
N ARG A 209 10.71 4.92 14.93
CA ARG A 209 10.21 5.03 16.31
C ARG A 209 10.18 6.45 16.84
N HIS A 210 11.13 7.29 16.43
CA HIS A 210 11.20 8.71 16.75
C HIS A 210 11.20 9.56 15.48
N ASN A 211 10.35 10.58 15.44
CA ASN A 211 10.22 11.48 14.29
C ASN A 211 10.90 12.82 14.55
N ILE A 212 11.90 13.15 13.72
CA ILE A 212 12.69 14.37 13.80
C ILE A 212 12.15 15.39 12.79
N ARG A 213 11.52 16.45 13.28
CA ARG A 213 10.98 17.54 12.47
C ARG A 213 11.97 18.69 12.45
N VAL A 214 12.58 18.96 11.30
CA VAL A 214 13.60 20.00 11.15
C VAL A 214 12.97 21.26 10.54
N CYS A 215 13.06 22.40 11.24
CA CYS A 215 12.52 23.66 10.75
C CYS A 215 13.42 24.25 9.66
N ILE A 216 12.87 24.40 8.45
CA ILE A 216 13.49 25.09 7.30
C ILE A 216 12.83 26.45 7.00
N GLY A 217 12.17 27.04 7.99
CA GLY A 217 11.59 28.39 7.90
C GLY A 217 12.65 29.47 7.77
N ALA A 218 12.26 30.68 7.35
CA ALA A 218 13.19 31.77 7.05
C ALA A 218 14.24 32.05 8.15
N ALA A 219 13.82 32.07 9.42
CA ALA A 219 14.71 32.30 10.55
C ALA A 219 15.73 31.16 10.77
N CYS A 220 15.32 29.90 10.58
CA CYS A 220 16.21 28.75 10.70
C CYS A 220 17.12 28.62 9.47
N TYR A 221 16.60 28.91 8.28
CA TYR A 221 17.36 28.95 7.04
C TYR A 221 18.49 30.00 7.08
N ALA A 222 18.20 31.21 7.60
CA ALA A 222 19.22 32.25 7.78
C ALA A 222 20.37 31.82 8.70
N LYS A 223 20.10 30.90 9.64
CA LYS A 223 21.10 30.29 10.53
C LYS A 223 21.67 28.97 10.01
N LYS A 224 21.50 28.68 8.72
CA LYS A 224 22.00 27.47 8.04
C LYS A 224 21.48 26.16 8.63
N ALA A 225 20.18 26.08 8.93
CA ALA A 225 19.54 24.84 9.38
C ALA A 225 19.60 23.70 8.35
N ASP A 226 19.94 23.98 7.10
CA ASP A 226 20.26 22.97 6.07
C ASP A 226 21.48 22.11 6.45
N SER A 227 22.45 22.68 7.15
CA SER A 227 23.61 21.94 7.66
C SER A 227 23.22 20.85 8.67
N ILE A 228 22.12 21.05 9.41
CA ILE A 228 21.56 20.07 10.33
C ILE A 228 21.06 18.84 9.55
N VAL A 229 20.33 19.08 8.46
CA VAL A 229 19.80 18.00 7.60
C VAL A 229 20.95 17.21 6.97
N GLN A 230 21.96 17.90 6.43
CA GLN A 230 23.13 17.22 5.85
C GLN A 230 23.85 16.33 6.87
N LYS A 231 23.98 16.82 8.12
CA LYS A 231 24.64 16.08 9.19
C LYS A 231 23.83 14.85 9.61
N LEU A 232 22.50 15.00 9.72
CA LEU A 232 21.58 13.88 9.94
C LEU A 232 21.73 12.83 8.84
N CYS A 233 21.67 13.22 7.56
CA CYS A 233 21.84 12.31 6.42
C CYS A 233 23.19 11.57 6.42
N ASN A 234 24.27 12.27 6.75
CA ASN A 234 25.61 11.67 6.76
C ASN A 234 25.82 10.68 7.91
N GLN A 235 25.17 10.87 9.06
CA GLN A 235 25.41 10.06 10.26
C GLN A 235 24.45 8.89 10.41
N LEU A 236 23.18 9.07 10.06
CA LEU A 236 22.13 8.08 10.32
C LEU A 236 21.74 7.27 9.08
N HIS A 237 22.24 7.63 7.90
CA HIS A 237 22.00 6.92 6.64
C HIS A 237 20.50 6.66 6.39
N PHE A 238 19.77 7.71 6.01
CA PHE A 238 18.35 7.61 5.67
C PHE A 238 18.16 7.10 4.24
N ASP A 239 17.09 6.32 4.04
CA ASP A 239 16.64 5.83 2.74
C ASP A 239 15.88 6.90 1.92
N GLU A 240 15.34 6.50 0.76
CA GLU A 240 14.53 7.38 -0.11
C GLU A 240 13.23 7.88 0.57
N ASP A 241 12.81 7.22 1.65
CA ASP A 241 11.62 7.54 2.43
C ASP A 241 11.94 8.35 3.71
N ASN A 242 13.20 8.78 3.88
CA ASN A 242 13.72 9.53 5.03
C ASN A 242 13.64 8.75 6.35
N VAL A 243 13.78 7.43 6.30
CA VAL A 243 13.81 6.53 7.46
C VAL A 243 15.18 5.85 7.55
N THR A 244 15.69 5.65 8.77
CA THR A 244 16.95 4.92 8.99
C THR A 244 16.78 3.42 8.78
N ASP A 245 17.83 2.72 8.37
CA ASP A 245 17.83 1.26 8.16
C ASP A 245 17.38 0.46 9.40
N ASP A 246 17.67 0.98 10.61
CA ASP A 246 17.27 0.39 11.89
C ASP A 246 15.82 0.72 12.32
N LYS A 247 15.08 1.44 11.45
CA LYS A 247 13.71 1.95 11.67
C LYS A 247 13.56 2.75 12.97
N LYS A 248 14.65 3.34 13.47
CA LYS A 248 14.65 4.05 14.74
C LYS A 248 14.28 5.51 14.57
N PHE A 249 14.84 6.17 13.57
CA PHE A 249 14.59 7.58 13.32
C PHE A 249 13.98 7.77 11.94
N SER A 250 13.01 8.67 11.84
CA SER A 250 12.63 9.29 10.58
C SER A 250 12.80 10.78 10.69
N TYR A 251 13.00 11.48 9.57
CA TYR A 251 12.99 12.93 9.58
C TYR A 251 12.02 13.52 8.56
N GLU A 252 11.50 14.70 8.90
CA GLU A 252 10.69 15.50 7.99
C GLU A 252 11.12 16.97 8.03
N LEU A 253 11.00 17.63 6.88
CA LEU A 253 11.28 19.06 6.77
C LEU A 253 9.98 19.84 6.96
N VAL A 254 9.94 20.70 7.97
CA VAL A 254 8.77 21.52 8.29
C VAL A 254 9.04 22.99 8.07
N ARG A 255 8.01 23.73 7.65
CA ARG A 255 8.16 25.16 7.32
C ARG A 255 8.32 26.05 8.54
N CYS A 256 7.66 25.74 9.65
CA CYS A 256 7.76 26.53 10.87
C CYS A 256 7.36 25.69 12.08
N LEU A 257 8.13 25.78 13.16
CA LEU A 257 7.82 25.22 14.49
C LEU A 257 7.40 26.31 15.51
N GLY A 258 7.27 27.57 15.08
CA GLY A 258 6.82 28.66 15.94
C GLY A 258 7.84 29.19 16.95
N ALA A 259 9.03 28.59 17.05
CA ALA A 259 10.06 28.95 18.04
C ALA A 259 11.23 29.76 17.44
N CYS A 260 10.95 30.77 16.60
CA CYS A 260 11.97 31.54 15.86
C CYS A 260 13.04 32.20 16.76
N ALA A 261 12.71 32.53 18.00
CA ALA A 261 13.66 33.12 18.97
C ALA A 261 14.85 32.19 19.28
N SER A 262 14.61 30.88 19.20
CA SER A 262 15.59 29.84 19.50
C SER A 262 16.07 29.14 18.23
N ALA A 263 16.02 29.79 17.06
CA ALA A 263 16.52 29.20 15.82
C ALA A 263 18.04 28.88 15.92
N PRO A 264 18.54 27.79 15.31
CA PRO A 264 17.82 26.72 14.61
C PRO A 264 17.01 25.83 15.57
N VAL A 265 15.83 25.39 15.12
CA VAL A 265 14.90 24.57 15.92
C VAL A 265 14.65 23.23 15.24
N ILE A 266 14.68 22.16 16.03
CA ILE A 266 14.17 20.84 15.66
C ILE A 266 13.15 20.39 16.71
N GLU A 267 12.24 19.50 16.34
CA GLU A 267 11.33 18.83 17.27
C GLU A 267 11.52 17.33 17.11
N VAL A 268 11.79 16.62 18.20
CA VAL A 268 11.85 15.15 18.20
C VAL A 268 10.59 14.66 18.91
N ASP A 269 9.71 14.01 18.16
CA ASP A 269 8.35 13.65 18.56
C ASP A 269 7.52 14.85 19.03
N HIS A 270 7.58 15.18 20.33
CA HIS A 270 6.89 16.31 20.95
C HIS A 270 7.83 17.24 21.73
N ASP A 271 9.13 16.93 21.74
CA ASP A 271 10.14 17.71 22.44
C ASP A 271 10.80 18.71 21.49
N THR A 272 10.57 19.99 21.74
CA THR A 272 11.16 21.08 20.94
C THR A 272 12.55 21.43 21.45
N HIS A 273 13.55 21.32 20.58
CA HIS A 273 14.95 21.66 20.85
C HIS A 273 15.34 22.92 20.08
N GLY A 274 15.82 23.93 20.79
CA GLY A 274 16.24 25.21 20.23
C GLY A 274 17.74 25.48 20.39
N THR A 275 18.25 26.41 19.60
CA THR A 275 19.68 26.78 19.52
C THR A 275 20.54 25.55 19.20
N VAL A 276 20.03 24.72 18.29
CA VAL A 276 20.66 23.45 17.96
C VAL A 276 21.93 23.70 17.16
N ASP A 277 23.04 23.22 17.72
CA ASP A 277 24.33 23.17 17.05
C ASP A 277 24.37 21.92 16.15
N PRO A 278 24.62 22.04 14.84
CA PRO A 278 24.75 20.90 13.94
C PRO A 278 25.75 19.85 14.44
N ASP A 279 26.80 20.26 15.17
CA ASP A 279 27.82 19.35 15.68
C ASP A 279 27.37 18.51 16.87
N LYS A 280 26.37 18.97 17.62
CA LYS A 280 25.89 18.33 18.85
C LYS A 280 24.56 17.62 18.68
N ILE A 281 24.03 17.53 17.45
CA ILE A 281 22.73 16.89 17.22
C ILE A 281 22.73 15.42 17.64
N THR A 282 23.85 14.71 17.50
CA THR A 282 23.99 13.33 17.97
C THR A 282 23.82 13.17 19.45
N ASP A 283 24.18 14.18 20.24
CA ASP A 283 24.03 14.10 21.70
C ASP A 283 22.57 14.23 22.08
N ILE A 284 21.80 15.08 21.38
CA ILE A 284 20.35 15.19 21.54
C ILE A 284 19.68 13.86 21.18
N LEU A 285 20.11 13.20 20.10
CA LEU A 285 19.50 11.94 19.66
C LEU A 285 19.83 10.73 20.55
N LYS A 286 20.92 10.78 21.33
CA LYS A 286 21.25 9.72 22.30
C LYS A 286 20.22 9.62 23.42
N ASP A 287 19.54 10.72 23.76
CA ASP A 287 18.51 10.73 24.80
C ASP A 287 17.23 9.98 24.37
N TYR A 288 17.10 9.70 23.07
CA TYR A 288 15.98 8.96 22.45
C TYR A 288 16.43 7.57 21.97
N ASN A 289 17.49 7.02 22.56
CA ASN A 289 18.15 5.78 22.14
C ASN A 289 17.78 4.59 23.03
#